data_AF-A0A6I1ZNB2-F1
#
_entry.id   AF-A0A6I1ZNB2-F1
#
_cell.length_a   1.000
_cell.length_b   1.000
_cell.length_c   1.000
_cell.angle_alpha   90.00
_cell.angle_beta   90.00
_cell.angle_gamma   90.00
#
_symmetry.space_group_name_H-M   'P 1'
#
loop_
_entity.id
_entity.type
_entity.pdbx_description
1 polymer ?
#
loop_
_entity_poly.entity_id
_entity_poly.type
_entity_poly.pdbx_seq_one_letter_code
_entity_poly.pdbx_strand_id
1 'polypeptide(L)'
;MRNPPRSVLLAAAGAATLVASAIVPVVSAQGATPACTVDYSVTNQWDGGFQGSVRITNNRAALSSWRLGFDFADGQKVTQGWNAQWSQSGSTVTAGNES
;
A
#
# COMPACT_ATOMS: atom_id res chain seq x y z
N MET A 1 -43.75 34.70 58.92
CA MET A 1 -44.25 33.38 59.37
C MET A 1 -43.79 32.33 58.37
N ARG A 2 -43.20 31.22 58.87
CA ARG A 2 -42.94 29.92 58.22
C ARG A 2 -41.79 29.82 57.18
N ASN A 3 -40.65 29.29 57.66
CA ASN A 3 -39.75 28.38 56.91
C ASN A 3 -40.41 26.97 56.86
N PRO A 4 -40.05 25.98 55.99
CA PRO A 4 -38.70 25.38 55.90
C PRO A 4 -38.35 24.79 54.46
N PRO A 5 -37.54 23.72 54.22
CA PRO A 5 -36.23 23.83 53.55
C PRO A 5 -35.97 22.89 52.33
N ARG A 6 -34.81 23.10 51.67
CA ARG A 6 -33.95 22.17 50.88
C ARG A 6 -34.58 21.27 49.80
N SER A 7 -34.08 21.41 48.57
CA SER A 7 -33.69 20.24 47.74
C SER A 7 -32.64 20.64 46.70
N VAL A 8 -31.42 20.12 46.90
CA VAL A 8 -30.32 20.11 45.94
C VAL A 8 -30.54 18.93 45.00
N LEU A 9 -30.42 19.13 43.70
CA LEU A 9 -30.09 18.06 42.75
C LEU A 9 -29.34 18.68 41.57
N LEU A 10 -28.01 18.63 41.64
CA LEU A 10 -27.17 18.63 40.44
C LEU A 10 -27.23 17.23 39.84
N ALA A 11 -27.50 17.14 38.55
CA ALA A 11 -27.05 16.03 37.72
C ALA A 11 -26.71 16.59 36.33
N ALA A 12 -25.42 16.73 36.07
CA ALA A 12 -24.85 16.96 34.75
C ALA A 12 -23.98 15.75 34.37
N ALA A 13 -23.69 15.63 33.07
CA ALA A 13 -22.89 14.62 32.36
C ALA A 13 -23.65 13.32 32.01
N GLY A 14 -23.65 12.82 30.78
CA GLY A 14 -23.02 13.21 29.53
C GLY A 14 -23.40 12.14 28.50
N ALA A 15 -23.83 12.53 27.30
CA ALA A 15 -24.22 11.57 26.27
C ALA A 15 -22.95 10.95 25.67
N ALA A 16 -22.67 9.69 26.02
CA ALA A 16 -21.62 8.91 25.36
C ALA A 16 -22.12 8.44 23.98
N THR A 17 -21.65 9.07 22.91
CA THR A 17 -21.88 8.58 21.55
C THR A 17 -21.02 7.34 21.30
N LEU A 18 -21.65 6.16 21.24
CA LEU A 18 -21.00 4.92 20.82
C LEU A 18 -20.68 5.04 19.31
N VAL A 19 -19.41 5.17 18.95
CA VAL A 19 -18.95 4.98 17.56
C VAL A 19 -18.90 3.47 17.33
N ALA A 20 -19.91 2.92 16.67
CA ALA A 20 -19.91 1.53 16.25
C ALA A 20 -18.95 1.36 15.06
N SER A 21 -17.71 0.93 15.32
CA SER A 21 -16.80 0.51 14.26
C SER A 21 -17.32 -0.77 13.61
N ALA A 22 -17.86 -0.67 12.41
CA ALA A 22 -18.21 -1.84 11.60
C ALA A 22 -16.92 -2.53 11.11
N ILE A 23 -16.60 -3.68 11.68
CA ILE A 23 -15.59 -4.60 11.15
C ILE A 23 -16.14 -5.24 9.88
N VAL A 24 -15.77 -4.71 8.71
CA VAL A 24 -16.02 -5.38 7.43
C VAL A 24 -15.02 -6.53 7.25
N PRO A 25 -15.48 -7.77 6.99
CA PRO A 25 -14.57 -8.86 6.68
C PRO A 25 -13.90 -8.60 5.33
N VAL A 26 -12.57 -8.46 5.32
CA VAL A 26 -11.78 -8.52 4.09
C VAL A 26 -11.80 -9.96 3.60
N VAL A 27 -12.62 -10.23 2.59
CA VAL A 27 -12.57 -11.49 1.85
C VAL A 27 -11.36 -11.48 0.93
N SER A 28 -10.25 -12.04 1.37
CA SER A 28 -9.14 -12.34 0.48
C SER A 28 -9.46 -13.62 -0.30
N ALA A 29 -9.34 -13.56 -1.62
CA ALA A 29 -9.50 -14.73 -2.48
C ALA A 29 -8.31 -15.69 -2.29
N GLN A 30 -8.38 -16.56 -1.27
CA GLN A 30 -7.44 -17.65 -1.11
C GLN A 30 -7.81 -18.78 -2.08
N GLY A 31 -7.00 -18.99 -3.12
CA GLY A 31 -7.09 -20.23 -3.92
C GLY A 31 -6.56 -20.16 -5.36
N ALA A 32 -6.40 -18.97 -5.95
CA ALA A 32 -5.88 -18.85 -7.32
C ALA A 32 -4.39 -18.52 -7.32
N THR A 33 -3.59 -19.29 -8.06
CA THR A 33 -2.18 -18.96 -8.32
C THR A 33 -2.11 -17.59 -9.02
N PRO A 34 -1.29 -16.63 -8.52
CA PRO A 34 -1.07 -15.35 -9.17
C PRO A 34 -0.65 -15.54 -10.63
N ALA A 35 -1.14 -14.71 -11.55
CA ALA A 35 -0.75 -14.79 -12.95
C ALA A 35 0.76 -14.62 -13.14
N CYS A 36 1.36 -13.80 -12.30
CA CYS A 36 2.79 -13.58 -12.21
C CYS A 36 3.20 -13.30 -10.77
N THR A 37 4.43 -13.65 -10.43
CA THR A 37 5.08 -13.32 -9.15
C THR A 37 6.19 -12.32 -9.44
N VAL A 38 6.35 -11.33 -8.57
CA VAL A 38 7.40 -10.31 -8.69
C VAL A 38 8.19 -10.28 -7.40
N ASP A 39 9.48 -10.57 -7.49
CA ASP A 39 10.42 -10.43 -6.39
C ASP A 39 11.26 -9.18 -6.62
N TYR A 40 11.39 -8.34 -5.59
CA TYR A 40 12.21 -7.14 -5.61
C TYR A 40 13.23 -7.20 -4.48
N SER A 41 14.49 -6.89 -4.79
CA SER A 41 15.56 -6.81 -3.80
C SER A 41 16.52 -5.67 -4.10
N VAL A 42 17.12 -5.10 -3.06
CA VAL A 42 18.25 -4.18 -3.18
C VAL A 42 19.52 -5.02 -3.19
N THR A 43 20.27 -5.01 -4.30
CA THR A 43 21.49 -5.82 -4.48
C THR A 43 22.75 -5.10 -4.02
N ASN A 44 22.74 -3.77 -4.03
CA ASN A 44 23.81 -2.94 -3.52
C ASN A 44 23.25 -1.57 -3.11
N GLN A 45 23.85 -0.91 -2.12
CA GLN A 45 23.45 0.41 -1.67
C GLN A 45 24.66 1.24 -1.26
N TRP A 46 24.60 2.54 -1.53
CA TRP A 46 25.64 3.51 -1.21
C TRP A 46 24.98 4.85 -0.82
N ASP A 47 25.80 5.83 -0.46
CA ASP A 47 25.28 7.15 -0.10
C ASP A 47 24.59 7.82 -1.29
N GLY A 48 23.30 8.13 -1.14
CA GLY A 48 22.48 8.73 -2.18
C GLY A 48 22.00 7.78 -3.30
N GLY A 49 22.22 6.46 -3.22
CA GLY A 49 21.77 5.55 -4.28
C GLY A 49 21.73 4.07 -3.92
N PHE A 50 21.06 3.29 -4.77
CA PHE A 50 21.02 1.84 -4.65
C PHE A 50 20.86 1.19 -6.03
N GLN A 51 21.19 -0.10 -6.09
CA GLN A 51 20.87 -0.97 -7.22
C GLN A 51 19.76 -1.94 -6.80
N GLY A 52 18.68 -1.96 -7.56
CA GLY A 52 17.57 -2.89 -7.37
C GLY A 52 17.60 -4.02 -8.39
N SER A 53 17.12 -5.19 -8.00
CA SER A 53 16.84 -6.32 -8.88
C SER A 53 15.36 -6.64 -8.83
N VAL A 54 14.75 -6.78 -10.01
CA VAL A 54 13.35 -7.20 -10.17
C VAL A 54 13.34 -8.52 -10.92
N ARG A 55 12.77 -9.55 -10.31
CA ARG A 55 12.53 -10.84 -10.96
C ARG A 55 11.04 -11.03 -11.18
N ILE A 56 10.65 -11.22 -12.43
CA ILE A 56 9.25 -11.52 -12.81
C ILE A 56 9.15 -12.99 -13.20
N THR A 57 8.25 -13.72 -12.56
CA THR A 57 7.95 -15.11 -12.87
C THR A 57 6.54 -15.20 -13.45
N ASN A 58 6.40 -15.67 -14.70
CA ASN A 58 5.11 -15.95 -15.32
C ASN A 58 4.61 -17.34 -14.91
N ASN A 59 3.44 -17.42 -14.28
CA ASN A 59 2.84 -18.68 -13.81
C ASN A 59 1.72 -19.17 -14.75
N ARG A 60 1.64 -18.62 -15.96
CA ARG A 60 0.64 -18.91 -17.00
C ARG A 60 1.32 -19.42 -18.27
N ALA A 61 0.54 -19.57 -19.33
CA ALA A 61 1.08 -19.80 -20.68
C ALA A 61 2.06 -18.69 -21.08
N ALA A 62 2.97 -19.00 -22.01
CA ALA A 62 3.96 -18.05 -22.50
C ALA A 62 3.31 -16.78 -23.06
N LEU A 63 3.91 -15.63 -22.76
CA LEU A 63 3.45 -14.32 -23.20
C LEU A 63 4.41 -13.76 -24.25
N SER A 64 3.89 -13.13 -25.29
CA SER A 64 4.69 -12.40 -26.29
C SER A 64 5.16 -11.04 -25.78
N SER A 65 4.48 -10.48 -24.78
CA SER A 65 4.83 -9.19 -24.17
C SER A 65 4.47 -9.16 -22.69
N TRP A 66 5.14 -8.30 -21.93
CA TRP A 66 4.88 -8.06 -20.52
C TRP A 66 5.06 -6.58 -20.17
N ARG A 67 4.37 -6.17 -19.11
CA ARG A 67 4.53 -4.86 -18.49
C ARG A 67 4.40 -5.00 -16.97
N LEU A 68 5.35 -4.43 -16.24
CA LEU A 68 5.30 -4.24 -14.80
C LEU A 68 5.07 -2.76 -14.49
N GLY A 69 4.21 -2.47 -13.52
CA GLY A 69 4.03 -1.14 -12.97
C GLY A 69 4.11 -1.19 -11.45
N PHE A 70 4.82 -0.24 -10.85
CA PHE A 70 4.88 -0.08 -9.39
C PHE A 70 5.17 1.39 -9.03
N ASP A 71 4.91 1.75 -7.78
CA ASP A 71 5.23 3.07 -7.25
C ASP A 71 6.42 3.00 -6.31
N PHE A 72 7.32 3.98 -6.43
CA PHE A 72 8.30 4.26 -5.38
C PHE A 72 7.66 5.08 -4.26
N ALA A 73 7.85 4.64 -3.02
CA ALA A 73 7.20 5.22 -1.85
C ALA A 73 7.82 6.55 -1.39
N ASP A 74 9.14 6.72 -1.57
CA ASP A 74 9.92 7.79 -0.92
C ASP A 74 10.70 8.64 -1.95
N GLY A 75 10.07 8.93 -3.09
CA GLY A 75 10.64 9.82 -4.10
C GLY A 75 11.83 9.26 -4.87
N GLN A 76 12.14 7.96 -4.74
CA GLN A 76 13.21 7.31 -5.50
C GLN A 76 13.00 7.50 -7.01
N LYS A 77 14.12 7.58 -7.74
CA LYS A 77 14.14 7.79 -9.20
C LYS A 77 14.93 6.70 -9.90
N VAL A 78 14.36 6.16 -10.97
CA VAL A 78 15.10 5.31 -11.91
C VAL A 78 16.05 6.21 -12.69
N THR A 79 17.36 5.98 -12.56
CA THR A 79 18.40 6.73 -13.28
C THR A 79 18.90 5.98 -14.51
N GLN A 80 18.99 4.65 -14.42
CA GLN A 80 19.36 3.74 -15.50
C GLN A 80 18.81 2.34 -15.20
N GLY A 81 18.73 1.49 -16.23
CA GLY A 81 18.29 0.11 -16.11
C GLY A 81 18.73 -0.72 -17.30
N TRP A 82 18.56 -2.04 -17.21
CA TRP A 82 18.89 -3.00 -18.26
C TRP A 82 17.87 -4.16 -18.26
N ASN A 83 17.87 -4.97 -19.31
CA ASN A 83 16.99 -6.13 -19.55
C ASN A 83 15.48 -5.81 -19.63
N ALA A 84 15.11 -4.54 -19.61
CA ALA A 84 13.78 -4.02 -19.82
C ALA A 84 13.85 -2.55 -20.25
N GLN A 85 12.83 -2.10 -20.97
CA GLN A 85 12.61 -0.67 -21.15
C GLN A 85 12.01 -0.10 -19.87
N TRP A 86 12.71 0.87 -19.26
CA TRP A 86 12.29 1.52 -18.02
C TRP A 86 11.82 2.95 -18.27
N SER A 87 10.71 3.33 -17.62
CA SER A 87 10.27 4.74 -17.56
C SER A 87 9.60 5.07 -16.23
N GLN A 88 9.64 6.34 -15.85
CA GLN A 88 9.03 6.81 -14.61
C GLN A 88 8.33 8.16 -14.82
N SER A 89 7.12 8.29 -14.26
CA SER A 89 6.38 9.55 -14.15
C SER A 89 5.92 9.72 -12.70
N GLY A 90 6.31 10.82 -12.05
CA GLY A 90 6.07 10.97 -10.61
C GLY A 90 6.70 9.84 -9.80
N SER A 91 5.90 9.14 -8.99
CA SER A 91 6.30 7.92 -8.26
C SER A 91 6.22 6.66 -9.10
N THR A 92 5.42 6.67 -10.18
CA THR A 92 5.06 5.48 -10.94
C THR A 92 6.15 5.09 -11.92
N VAL A 93 6.70 3.91 -11.72
CA VAL A 93 7.69 3.25 -12.59
C VAL A 93 6.99 2.21 -13.45
N THR A 94 7.42 2.10 -14.70
CA THR A 94 6.99 1.03 -15.60
C THR A 94 8.20 0.37 -16.24
N ALA A 95 8.13 -0.95 -16.37
CA ALA A 95 9.10 -1.77 -17.08
C ALA A 95 8.38 -2.64 -18.11
N GLY A 96 8.96 -2.83 -19.29
CA GLY A 96 8.44 -3.71 -20.33
C GLY A 96 9.54 -4.35 -21.17
N ASN A 97 9.15 -5.13 -22.17
CA ASN A 97 10.09 -5.74 -23.12
C ASN A 97 11.10 -4.72 -23.67
N GLU A 98 12.35 -5.17 -23.80
CA GLU A 98 13.33 -4.50 -24.67
C GLU A 98 12.83 -4.52 -26.12
N SER A 99 13.11 -3.45 -26.85
CA SER A 99 12.77 -3.30 -28.27
C SER A 99 13.69 -4.09 -29.20
#